data_AF-A0A7K4CND6-F1
#
_entry.id   AF-A0A7K4CND6-F1
#
_cell.length_a   1.000
_cell.length_b   1.000
_cell.length_c   1.000
_cell.angle_alpha   90.00
_cell.angle_beta   90.00
_cell.angle_gamma   90.00
#
_symmetry.space_group_name_H-M   'P 1'
#
loop_
_entity.id
_entity.type
_entity.pdbx_description
1 polymer ?
#
loop_
_entity_poly.entity_id
_entity_poly.type
_entity_poly.pdbx_seq_one_letter_code
_entity_poly.pdbx_strand_id
1 'polypeptide(L)'
;MTRKKGYVFLEILAPEDPKKIANRILDKFLEKKKDYSCSVVGKYDIVIEKSIDDLAEINDLLAKIRDDEKIGSIIKKATTFIGVHQP
;
A
#
# COMPACT_ATOMS: atom_id res chain seq x y z
N MET A 1 19.66 -11.70 7.53
CA MET A 1 18.43 -11.07 8.07
C MET A 1 17.27 -11.55 7.22
N THR A 2 16.27 -12.18 7.82
CA THR A 2 15.07 -12.61 7.10
C THR A 2 14.25 -11.37 6.77
N ARG A 3 14.14 -11.01 5.49
CA ARG A 3 13.33 -9.85 5.05
C ARG A 3 11.87 -10.08 5.47
N LYS A 4 11.29 -9.12 6.18
CA LYS A 4 9.87 -9.15 6.54
C LYS A 4 9.05 -8.63 5.36
N LYS A 5 7.77 -9.00 5.32
CA LYS A 5 6.82 -8.44 4.37
C LYS A 5 5.85 -7.54 5.11
N GLY A 6 5.75 -6.31 4.70
CA GLY A 6 4.72 -5.38 5.15
C GLY A 6 3.61 -5.28 4.12
N TYR A 7 2.39 -5.13 4.61
CA TYR A 7 1.20 -5.02 3.80
C TYR A 7 0.40 -3.80 4.23
N VAL A 8 -0.10 -3.04 3.25
CA VAL A 8 -1.08 -1.97 3.45
C VAL A 8 -2.31 -2.33 2.66
N PHE A 9 -3.41 -2.59 3.36
CA PHE A 9 -4.73 -2.73 2.77
C PHE A 9 -5.44 -1.38 2.80
N LEU A 10 -5.98 -0.96 1.67
CA LEU A 10 -6.73 0.26 1.49
C LEU A 10 -8.11 -0.08 0.93
N GLU A 11 -9.15 0.26 1.66
CA GLU A 11 -10.51 0.37 1.13
C GLU A 11 -10.67 1.81 0.64
N ILE A 12 -10.96 2.00 -0.64
CA ILE A 12 -11.18 3.31 -1.25
C ILE A 12 -12.68 3.56 -1.46
N LEU A 13 -13.06 4.83 -1.47
CA LEU A 13 -14.37 5.26 -1.95
C LEU A 13 -14.45 4.99 -3.46
N ALA A 14 -15.67 5.07 -4.01
CA ALA A 14 -15.96 4.73 -5.40
C ALA A 14 -16.00 5.91 -6.40
N PRO A 15 -15.07 6.90 -6.40
CA PRO A 15 -15.13 7.98 -7.40
C PRO A 15 -14.38 7.64 -8.70
N GLU A 16 -13.49 6.64 -8.71
CA GLU A 16 -12.65 6.30 -9.86
C GLU A 16 -12.35 4.80 -9.94
N ASP A 17 -11.81 4.34 -11.08
CA ASP A 17 -11.36 2.96 -11.28
C ASP A 17 -10.21 2.61 -10.30
N PRO A 18 -10.38 1.57 -9.45
CA PRO A 18 -9.35 1.14 -8.50
C PRO A 18 -8.00 0.82 -9.14
N LYS A 19 -7.97 0.36 -10.41
CA LYS A 19 -6.72 0.09 -11.12
C LYS A 19 -5.96 1.37 -11.43
N LYS A 20 -6.67 2.46 -11.77
CA LYS A 20 -6.04 3.77 -11.98
C LYS A 20 -5.43 4.30 -10.68
N ILE A 21 -6.13 4.12 -9.58
CA ILE A 21 -5.65 4.52 -8.25
C ILE A 21 -4.44 3.68 -7.84
N ALA A 22 -4.48 2.35 -8.01
CA ALA A 22 -3.36 1.47 -7.75
C ALA A 22 -2.12 1.83 -8.58
N ASN A 23 -2.29 2.15 -9.87
CA ASN A 23 -1.20 2.62 -10.71
C ASN A 23 -0.63 3.96 -10.24
N ARG A 24 -1.47 4.92 -9.83
CA ARG A 24 -1.01 6.18 -9.25
C ARG A 24 -0.20 5.96 -7.96
N ILE A 25 -0.65 5.04 -7.10
CA ILE A 25 0.09 4.68 -5.88
C ILE A 25 1.47 4.11 -6.24
N LEU A 26 1.52 3.19 -7.21
CA LEU A 26 2.75 2.61 -7.72
C LEU A 26 3.69 3.70 -8.26
N ASP A 27 3.21 4.54 -9.16
CA ASP A 27 4.05 5.55 -9.83
C ASP A 27 4.54 6.64 -8.85
N LYS A 28 3.75 6.98 -7.82
CA LYS A 28 4.05 8.10 -6.92
C LYS A 28 4.84 7.74 -5.68
N PHE A 29 4.54 6.60 -5.04
CA PHE A 29 5.13 6.26 -3.73
C PHE A 29 6.13 5.11 -3.79
N LEU A 30 6.17 4.40 -4.91
CA LEU A 30 6.89 3.16 -5.04
C LEU A 30 7.85 3.28 -6.23
N GLU A 31 9.09 3.74 -5.99
CA GLU A 31 10.03 4.12 -7.07
C GLU A 31 10.78 2.93 -7.72
N LYS A 32 10.90 1.78 -7.06
CA LYS A 32 11.62 0.58 -7.52
C LYS A 32 10.81 -0.72 -7.47
N LYS A 33 10.26 -1.18 -8.61
CA LYS A 33 9.38 -2.38 -8.75
C LYS A 33 9.93 -3.70 -8.19
N LYS A 34 11.16 -3.73 -7.69
CA LYS A 34 11.80 -4.93 -7.15
C LYS A 34 11.37 -5.27 -5.71
N ASP A 35 10.86 -4.31 -4.94
CA ASP A 35 10.57 -4.52 -3.52
C ASP A 35 9.12 -4.27 -3.11
N TYR A 36 8.22 -4.05 -4.07
CA TYR A 36 6.79 -3.86 -3.80
C TYR A 36 5.89 -4.50 -4.85
N SER A 37 4.65 -4.77 -4.46
CA SER A 37 3.54 -5.03 -5.36
C SER A 37 2.33 -4.17 -4.92
N CYS A 38 1.48 -3.80 -5.86
CA CYS A 38 0.22 -3.12 -5.57
C CYS A 38 -0.85 -3.73 -6.46
N SER A 39 -1.88 -4.30 -5.84
CA SER A 39 -2.88 -5.11 -6.51
C SER A 39 -4.28 -4.70 -6.06
N VAL A 40 -5.21 -4.67 -7.01
CA VAL A 40 -6.64 -4.56 -6.71
C VAL A 40 -7.15 -5.96 -6.37
N VAL A 41 -7.64 -6.16 -5.15
CA VAL A 41 -8.07 -7.48 -4.64
C VAL A 41 -9.59 -7.60 -4.48
N GLY A 42 -10.31 -6.49 -4.63
CA GLY A 42 -11.76 -6.42 -4.55
C GLY A 42 -12.31 -5.30 -5.41
N LYS A 43 -13.59 -4.94 -5.23
CA LYS A 43 -14.22 -3.90 -6.05
C LYS A 43 -13.61 -2.52 -5.79
N TYR A 44 -13.19 -2.25 -4.55
CA TYR A 44 -12.60 -0.99 -4.11
C TYR A 44 -11.49 -1.22 -3.09
N ASP A 45 -10.83 -2.38 -3.18
CA ASP A 45 -9.85 -2.84 -2.21
C ASP A 45 -8.50 -2.97 -2.90
N ILE A 46 -7.50 -2.27 -2.36
CA ILE A 46 -6.13 -2.24 -2.86
C ILE A 46 -5.21 -2.80 -1.77
N VAL A 47 -4.32 -3.71 -2.15
CA VAL A 47 -3.26 -4.23 -1.28
C VAL A 47 -1.92 -3.83 -1.85
N ILE A 48 -1.11 -3.21 -1.00
CA ILE A 48 0.29 -2.90 -1.27
C ILE A 48 1.13 -3.86 -0.42
N GLU A 49 1.96 -4.68 -1.06
CA GLU A 49 3.01 -5.43 -0.39
C GLU A 49 4.33 -4.68 -0.54
N LYS A 50 5.13 -4.62 0.52
CA LYS A 50 6.50 -4.11 0.48
C LYS A 50 7.43 -5.00 1.31
N SER A 51 8.60 -5.34 0.77
CA SER A 51 9.69 -5.91 1.57
C SER A 51 10.23 -4.83 2.51
N ILE A 52 10.30 -5.12 3.80
CA ILE A 52 10.73 -4.16 4.82
C ILE A 52 11.81 -4.75 5.71
N ASP A 53 12.73 -3.88 6.12
CA ASP A 53 13.70 -4.17 7.18
C ASP A 53 13.16 -3.68 8.54
N ASP A 54 12.40 -2.58 8.54
CA ASP A 54 11.76 -1.98 9.73
C ASP A 54 10.24 -1.77 9.56
N LEU A 55 9.50 -1.90 10.66
CA LEU A 55 8.07 -1.57 10.74
C LEU A 55 7.79 -0.09 10.41
N ALA A 56 8.73 0.81 10.73
CA ALA A 56 8.63 2.24 10.42
C ALA A 56 8.40 2.48 8.92
N GLU A 57 8.99 1.66 8.04
CA GLU A 57 8.83 1.83 6.59
C GLU A 57 7.39 1.68 6.09
N ILE A 58 6.58 0.83 6.73
CA ILE A 58 5.15 0.68 6.39
C ILE A 58 4.34 1.84 6.92
N ASN A 59 4.64 2.31 8.12
CA ASN A 59 3.96 3.47 8.69
C ASN A 59 4.24 4.73 7.86
N ASP A 60 5.50 4.93 7.45
CA ASP A 60 5.90 6.04 6.58
C ASP A 60 5.21 5.97 5.22
N LEU A 61 5.10 4.76 4.64
CA LEU A 61 4.37 4.57 3.38
C LEU A 61 2.89 4.95 3.54
N LEU A 62 2.23 4.46 4.59
CA LEU A 62 0.83 4.76 4.85
C LEU A 62 0.62 6.27 5.10
N ALA A 63 1.53 6.92 5.85
CA ALA A 63 1.49 8.35 6.09
C ALA A 63 1.58 9.14 4.77
N LYS A 64 2.57 8.82 3.91
CA LYS A 64 2.72 9.44 2.58
C LYS A 64 1.47 9.29 1.71
N ILE A 65 0.83 8.13 1.74
CA ILE A 65 -0.39 7.86 0.98
C ILE A 65 -1.56 8.70 1.53
N ARG A 66 -1.67 8.85 2.86
CA ARG A 66 -2.73 9.63 3.51
C ARG A 66 -2.55 11.14 3.33
N ASP A 67 -1.32 11.61 3.34
CA ASP A 67 -0.99 13.03 3.15
C ASP A 67 -1.18 13.48 1.68
N ASP A 68 -1.36 12.55 0.76
CA ASP A 68 -1.71 12.85 -0.62
C ASP A 68 -3.14 13.34 -0.74
N GLU A 69 -3.35 14.55 -1.24
CA GLU A 69 -4.69 15.14 -1.36
C GLU A 69 -5.65 14.32 -2.23
N LYS A 70 -5.15 13.66 -3.29
CA LYS A 70 -6.00 12.94 -4.26
C LYS A 70 -6.30 11.51 -3.81
N ILE A 71 -5.34 10.84 -3.19
CA ILE A 71 -5.45 9.44 -2.77
C ILE A 71 -5.94 9.38 -1.32
N GLY A 72 -5.41 10.22 -0.44
CA GLY A 72 -5.82 10.33 0.96
C GLY A 72 -7.31 10.64 1.13
N SER A 73 -7.85 11.56 0.33
CA SER A 73 -9.27 11.96 0.39
C SER A 73 -10.25 10.85 -0.01
N ILE A 74 -9.79 9.84 -0.74
CA ILE A 74 -10.61 8.72 -1.19
C ILE A 74 -10.40 7.46 -0.35
N ILE A 75 -9.51 7.46 0.64
CA ILE A 75 -9.32 6.30 1.52
C ILE A 75 -10.45 6.29 2.55
N LYS A 76 -11.26 5.23 2.49
CA LYS A 76 -12.30 4.95 3.48
C LYS A 76 -11.73 4.23 4.70
N LYS A 77 -10.83 3.27 4.48
CA LYS A 77 -10.19 2.49 5.53
C LYS A 77 -8.78 2.13 5.12
N ALA A 78 -7.86 2.11 6.08
CA ALA A 78 -6.52 1.58 5.88
C ALA A 78 -6.14 0.65 7.04
N THR A 79 -5.55 -0.50 6.72
CA THR A 79 -5.07 -1.48 7.69
C THR A 79 -3.66 -1.92 7.30
N THR A 80 -2.75 -1.98 8.28
CA THR A 80 -1.39 -2.48 8.06
C THR A 80 -1.24 -3.89 8.65
N PHE A 81 -0.51 -4.75 7.95
CA PHE A 81 -0.18 -6.09 8.40
C PHE A 81 1.30 -6.35 8.21
N ILE A 82 1.87 -7.23 9.02
CA ILE A 82 3.28 -7.62 8.94
C ILE A 82 3.36 -9.14 8.87
N GLY A 83 3.85 -9.63 7.75
CA GLY A 83 4.26 -11.01 7.57
C GLY A 83 5.67 -11.22 8.13
N VAL A 84 5.77 -12.05 9.16
CA VAL A 84 7.05 -12.57 9.65
C VAL A 84 7.25 -13.98 9.11
N HIS A 85 8.39 -14.24 8.48
CA HIS A 85 8.73 -15.58 8.02
C HIS A 85 8.98 -16.48 9.24
N GLN A 86 8.21 -17.55 9.36
CA GLN A 86 8.43 -18.57 10.39
C GLN A 86 9.39 -19.65 9.83
N PRO A 87 10.37 -20.10 10.63
CA PRO A 87 11.32 -21.15 10.23
C PRO A 87 10.67 -22.53 10.07
#